data_AF-A0A4Y2JG50-F1
#
_entry.id   AF-A0A4Y2JG50-F1
#
_cell.length_a   1.000
_cell.length_b   1.000
_cell.length_c   1.000
_cell.angle_alpha   90.00
_cell.angle_beta   90.00
_cell.angle_gamma   90.00
#
_symmetry.space_group_name_H-M   'P 1'
#
loop_
_entity.id
_entity.type
_entity.pdbx_description
1 polymer ?
#
loop_
_entity_poly.entity_id
_entity_poly.type
_entity_poly.pdbx_seq_one_letter_code
_entity_poly.pdbx_strand_id
1 'polypeptide(L)'
;MPDASVRHVHQNKMREFVASSGSVNVIFEGEEEFGDVESTPLIEDSFCQEIKSITSSDLSATQRNELETRLKEFEPLFSRPVQPVAIGEHVIELLPSVTRQKPHSYSVPMSYRKEVDRQVKDYWT
;
A
#
# COMPACT_ATOMS: atom_id res chain seq x y z
N MET A 1 3.24 -6.20 -47.64
CA MET A 1 3.78 -6.43 -46.28
C MET A 1 4.04 -5.08 -45.65
N PRO A 2 3.42 -4.73 -44.52
CA PRO A 2 3.72 -3.47 -43.86
C PRO A 2 5.19 -3.52 -43.39
N ASP A 3 5.91 -2.47 -43.76
CA ASP A 3 7.29 -2.19 -43.42
C ASP A 3 7.50 -2.32 -41.89
N ALA A 4 8.40 -3.20 -41.47
CA ALA A 4 8.74 -3.45 -40.07
C ALA A 4 9.46 -2.27 -39.37
N SER A 5 9.55 -1.10 -40.01
CA SER A 5 10.16 0.12 -39.47
C SER A 5 9.35 0.78 -38.35
N VAL A 6 8.05 0.51 -38.25
CA VAL A 6 7.16 1.18 -37.27
C VAL A 6 6.63 0.19 -36.24
N ARG A 7 7.13 0.30 -34.99
CA ARG A 7 6.61 -0.43 -33.84
C ARG A 7 5.69 0.46 -33.03
N HIS A 8 4.43 0.04 -32.85
CA HIS A 8 3.51 0.69 -31.93
C HIS A 8 3.80 0.20 -30.50
N VAL A 9 4.16 1.12 -29.61
CA VAL A 9 4.58 0.82 -28.24
C VAL A 9 3.67 1.56 -27.27
N HIS A 10 3.17 0.87 -26.26
CA HIS A 10 2.36 1.46 -25.18
C HIS A 10 3.16 2.56 -24.46
N GLN A 11 2.52 3.67 -24.07
CA GLN A 11 3.21 4.84 -23.50
C GLN A 11 4.11 4.50 -22.30
N ASN A 12 3.70 3.59 -21.40
CA ASN A 12 4.55 3.11 -20.30
C ASN A 12 5.85 2.43 -20.73
N LYS A 13 5.90 1.81 -21.91
CA LYS A 13 7.11 1.17 -22.45
C LYS A 13 8.04 2.16 -23.17
N MET A 14 7.59 3.40 -23.39
CA MET A 14 8.39 4.51 -23.92
C MET A 14 9.00 5.36 -22.79
N ARG A 15 8.53 5.21 -21.55
CA ARG A 15 9.15 5.87 -20.40
C ARG A 15 10.53 5.27 -20.20
N GLU A 16 11.53 6.13 -20.22
CA GLU A 16 12.88 5.78 -19.78
C GLU A 16 12.78 5.31 -18.32
N PHE A 17 13.00 4.01 -18.11
CA PHE A 17 13.14 3.46 -16.77
C PHE A 17 14.53 3.85 -16.27
N VAL A 18 14.64 5.02 -15.66
CA VAL A 18 15.80 5.35 -14.85
C VAL A 18 15.69 4.53 -13.58
N ALA A 19 16.35 3.38 -13.56
CA ALA A 19 16.54 2.65 -12.32
C ALA A 19 17.30 3.56 -11.37
N SER A 20 16.60 4.18 -10.42
CA SER A 20 17.26 4.72 -9.24
C SER A 20 17.74 3.53 -8.43
N SER A 21 18.86 2.90 -8.83
CA SER A 21 19.56 1.99 -7.95
C SER A 21 20.29 2.85 -6.92
N GLY A 22 19.54 3.42 -5.99
CA GLY A 22 20.09 3.63 -4.67
C GLY A 22 20.39 2.24 -4.16
N SER A 23 21.65 1.83 -4.18
CA SER A 23 22.07 0.58 -3.55
C SER A 23 21.75 0.72 -2.08
N VAL A 24 20.58 0.21 -1.66
CA VAL A 24 20.24 0.08 -0.25
C VAL A 24 21.10 -1.08 0.25
N ASN A 25 22.30 -0.74 0.69
CA ASN A 25 23.18 -1.68 1.36
C ASN A 25 22.68 -1.85 2.79
N VAL A 26 22.48 -3.09 3.20
CA VAL A 26 22.18 -3.44 4.59
C VAL A 26 23.51 -3.48 5.31
N ILE A 27 23.74 -2.55 6.23
CA ILE A 27 24.92 -2.56 7.11
C ILE A 27 24.62 -3.55 8.23
N PHE A 28 25.47 -4.56 8.38
CA PHE A 28 25.35 -5.52 9.48
C PHE A 28 26.08 -5.01 10.73
N GLU A 29 25.64 -5.43 11.92
CA GLU A 29 26.35 -5.12 13.17
C GLU A 29 27.80 -5.64 13.08
N GLY A 30 28.77 -4.71 13.00
CA GLY A 30 30.21 -4.99 12.95
C GLY A 30 30.94 -4.52 11.68
N GLU A 31 30.26 -3.94 10.69
CA GLU A 31 30.90 -3.37 9.50
C GLU A 31 31.39 -1.92 9.78
N GLU A 32 32.69 -1.75 10.04
CA GLU A 32 33.31 -0.43 10.31
C GLU A 32 33.71 0.34 9.03
N GLU A 33 33.64 -0.28 7.85
CA GLU A 33 34.12 0.28 6.58
C GLU A 33 33.31 1.51 6.10
N PHE A 34 32.07 1.65 6.55
CA PHE A 34 31.15 2.71 6.12
C PHE A 34 31.18 3.98 7.00
N GLY A 35 31.95 3.98 8.09
CA GLY A 35 31.98 5.10 9.04
C GLY A 35 30.69 5.25 9.85
N ASP A 36 30.53 6.40 10.51
CA ASP A 36 29.35 6.68 11.35
C ASP A 36 28.07 6.81 10.48
N VAL A 37 27.09 5.95 10.76
CA VAL A 37 25.80 5.94 10.05
C VAL A 37 24.88 6.99 10.66
N GLU A 38 24.78 8.15 10.00
CA GLU A 38 23.79 9.16 10.35
C GLU A 38 22.40 8.74 9.84
N SER A 39 21.45 8.63 10.75
CA SER A 39 20.06 8.34 10.39
C SER A 39 19.43 9.55 9.71
N THR A 40 18.69 9.33 8.62
CA THR A 40 17.88 10.38 8.02
C THR A 40 16.92 10.93 9.09
N PRO A 41 16.89 12.26 9.34
CA PRO A 41 15.96 12.81 10.31
C PRO A 41 14.54 12.43 9.90
N LEU A 42 13.77 11.92 10.85
CA LEU A 42 12.33 11.70 10.70
C LEU A 42 11.70 13.06 10.44
N ILE A 43 11.54 13.42 9.17
CA ILE A 43 10.68 14.55 8.79
C ILE A 43 9.27 14.05 9.12
N GLU A 44 8.78 14.41 10.31
CA GLU A 44 7.39 14.18 10.64
C GLU A 44 6.55 14.95 9.61
N ASP A 45 5.83 14.20 8.77
CA ASP A 45 4.88 14.78 7.82
C ASP A 45 4.00 15.79 8.56
N SER A 46 4.03 17.07 8.14
CA SER A 46 3.28 18.14 8.81
C SER A 46 1.78 17.83 8.88
N PHE A 47 1.27 17.08 7.88
CA PHE A 47 -0.09 16.56 7.84
C PHE A 47 -0.39 15.60 9.01
N CYS A 48 0.56 14.72 9.36
CA CYS A 48 0.42 13.78 10.46
C CYS A 48 0.48 14.48 11.83
N GLN A 49 1.23 15.58 11.96
CA GLN A 49 1.24 16.40 13.17
C GLN A 49 -0.11 17.10 13.39
N GLU A 50 -0.73 17.62 12.32
CA GLU A 50 -2.05 18.26 12.37
C GLU A 50 -3.13 17.30 12.87
N ILE A 51 -3.16 16.06 12.35
CA ILE A 51 -4.12 15.03 12.80
C ILE A 51 -3.87 14.64 14.26
N LYS A 52 -2.60 14.49 14.67
CA LYS A 52 -2.24 14.18 16.06
C LYS A 52 -2.60 15.30 17.04
N SER A 53 -2.73 16.54 16.56
CA SER A 53 -3.09 17.71 17.37
C SER A 53 -4.58 17.89 17.59
N ILE A 54 -5.44 17.18 16.83
CA ILE A 54 -6.90 17.23 17.00
C ILE A 54 -7.25 16.61 18.36
N THR A 55 -7.76 17.42 19.28
CA THR A 55 -8.22 16.94 20.59
C THR A 55 -9.73 17.15 20.73
N SER A 56 -10.38 16.39 21.62
CA SER A 56 -11.80 16.60 21.95
C SER A 56 -12.12 17.98 22.54
N SER A 57 -11.07 18.74 22.90
CA SER A 57 -11.11 20.11 23.41
C SER A 57 -11.55 21.12 22.35
N ASP A 58 -11.28 20.83 21.07
CA ASP A 58 -11.57 21.74 19.94
C ASP A 58 -13.08 21.76 19.60
N LEU A 59 -13.85 20.88 20.23
CA LEU A 59 -15.28 20.70 20.03
C LEU A 59 -16.06 21.19 21.25
N SER A 60 -17.04 22.06 20.99
CA SER A 60 -18.03 22.45 22.00
C SER A 60 -18.80 21.21 22.50
N ALA A 61 -19.43 21.34 23.68
CA ALA A 61 -20.21 20.23 24.26
C ALA A 61 -21.30 19.71 23.30
N THR A 62 -21.93 20.61 22.54
CA THR A 62 -22.93 20.26 21.53
C THR A 62 -22.30 19.47 20.37
N GLN A 63 -21.19 19.94 19.82
CA GLN A 63 -20.49 19.28 18.70
C GLN A 63 -19.96 17.91 19.09
N ARG A 64 -19.43 17.75 20.31
CA ARG A 64 -19.03 16.44 20.85
C ARG A 64 -20.20 15.48 20.91
N ASN A 65 -21.33 15.93 21.42
CA ASN A 65 -22.51 15.09 21.56
C ASN A 65 -23.10 14.70 20.19
N GLU A 66 -23.10 15.62 19.22
CA GLU A 66 -23.48 15.33 17.83
C GLU A 66 -22.56 14.30 17.19
N LEU A 67 -21.24 14.47 17.32
CA LEU A 67 -20.25 13.53 16.78
C LEU A 67 -20.39 12.14 17.43
N GLU A 68 -20.51 12.09 18.75
CA GLU A 68 -20.69 10.83 19.49
C GLU A 68 -21.99 10.12 19.08
N THR A 69 -23.07 10.88 18.90
CA THR A 69 -24.35 10.36 18.43
C THR A 69 -24.23 9.77 17.03
N ARG A 70 -23.56 10.47 16.09
CA ARG A 70 -23.32 9.98 14.73
C ARG A 70 -22.42 8.75 14.69
N LEU A 71 -21.35 8.73 15.49
CA LEU A 71 -20.47 7.57 15.57
C LEU A 71 -21.18 6.34 16.13
N LYS A 72 -22.08 6.51 17.12
CA LYS A 72 -22.93 5.44 17.64
C LYS A 72 -23.98 4.97 16.63
N GLU A 73 -24.58 5.90 15.89
CA GLU A 73 -25.56 5.60 14.83
C GLU A 73 -24.96 4.69 13.73
N PHE A 74 -23.72 4.96 13.34
CA PHE A 74 -23.01 4.23 12.29
C PHE A 74 -21.95 3.25 12.80
N GLU A 75 -21.98 2.92 14.09
CA GLU A 75 -21.06 1.96 14.72
C GLU A 75 -20.99 0.62 13.94
N PRO A 76 -22.11 0.05 13.43
CA PRO A 76 -22.05 -1.17 12.62
C PRO A 76 -21.29 -1.02 11.28
N LEU A 77 -21.12 0.19 10.75
CA LEU A 77 -20.36 0.42 9.51
C LEU A 77 -18.85 0.43 9.75
N PHE A 78 -18.41 0.82 10.94
CA PHE A 78 -16.98 0.92 11.30
C PHE A 78 -16.48 -0.33 12.05
N SER A 79 -17.37 -1.03 12.74
CA SER A 79 -17.02 -2.22 13.54
C SER A 79 -17.00 -3.53 12.74
N ARG A 80 -17.63 -3.57 11.55
CA ARG A 80 -17.72 -4.79 10.75
C ARG A 80 -16.52 -4.94 9.81
N PRO A 81 -16.00 -6.16 9.60
CA PRO A 81 -15.00 -6.40 8.57
C PRO A 81 -15.58 -6.00 7.21
N VAL A 82 -14.74 -5.42 6.36
CA VAL A 82 -15.13 -4.94 5.03
C VAL A 82 -15.75 -6.09 4.24
N GLN A 83 -17.04 -5.99 3.97
CA GLN A 83 -17.75 -6.99 3.18
C GLN A 83 -17.72 -6.62 1.69
N PRO A 84 -17.56 -7.59 0.78
CA PRO A 84 -17.81 -7.36 -0.63
C PRO A 84 -19.24 -6.86 -0.79
N VAL A 85 -19.41 -5.70 -1.42
CA VAL A 85 -20.73 -5.24 -1.83
C VAL A 85 -21.24 -6.22 -2.90
N ALA A 86 -22.52 -6.56 -2.87
CA ALA A 86 -23.19 -7.36 -3.89
C ALA A 86 -23.33 -6.55 -5.20
N ILE A 87 -22.21 -6.25 -5.80
CA ILE A 87 -22.10 -5.77 -7.17
C ILE A 87 -22.10 -7.06 -8.02
N GLY A 88 -22.79 -7.05 -9.17
CA GLY A 88 -22.88 -8.24 -10.02
C GLY A 88 -21.52 -8.83 -10.40
N GLU A 89 -21.51 -10.02 -10.99
CA GLU A 89 -20.27 -10.68 -11.35
C GLU A 89 -19.44 -9.83 -12.34
N HIS A 90 -18.23 -9.47 -11.92
CA HIS A 90 -17.28 -8.79 -12.78
C HIS A 90 -16.60 -9.81 -13.70
N VAL A 91 -16.85 -9.70 -15.00
CA VAL A 91 -16.17 -10.52 -16.01
C VAL A 91 -15.00 -9.73 -16.59
N ILE A 92 -13.80 -10.29 -16.49
CA ILE A 92 -12.59 -9.77 -17.13
C ILE A 92 -12.36 -10.57 -18.41
N GLU A 93 -12.63 -9.97 -19.57
CA GLU A 93 -12.38 -10.58 -20.87
C GLU A 93 -10.89 -10.49 -21.24
N LEU A 94 -10.30 -11.63 -21.58
CA LEU A 94 -8.93 -11.69 -22.05
C LEU A 94 -8.87 -11.51 -23.56
N LEU A 95 -7.81 -10.83 -24.04
CA LEU A 95 -7.55 -10.77 -25.47
C LEU A 95 -7.26 -12.18 -26.03
N PRO A 96 -7.74 -12.52 -27.24
CA PRO A 96 -7.59 -13.87 -27.80
C PRO A 96 -6.14 -14.37 -27.95
N SER A 97 -5.18 -13.45 -28.02
CA SER A 97 -3.75 -13.74 -28.18
C SER A 97 -3.01 -13.93 -26.85
N VAL A 98 -3.65 -13.67 -25.71
CA VAL A 98 -3.00 -13.71 -24.39
C VAL A 98 -3.18 -15.08 -23.77
N THR A 99 -2.06 -15.73 -23.48
CA THR A 99 -2.02 -16.99 -22.73
C THR A 99 -1.70 -16.71 -21.26
N ARG A 100 -2.20 -17.59 -20.38
CA ARG A 100 -1.93 -17.50 -18.95
C ARG A 100 -0.43 -17.65 -18.71
N GLN A 101 0.19 -16.63 -18.11
CA GLN A 101 1.56 -16.72 -17.62
C GLN A 101 1.55 -17.04 -16.13
N LYS A 102 2.42 -17.97 -15.71
CA LYS A 102 2.64 -18.23 -14.29
C LYS A 102 3.57 -17.13 -13.76
N PRO A 103 3.11 -16.28 -12.82
CA PRO A 103 3.98 -15.28 -12.24
C PRO A 103 5.07 -15.96 -11.40
N HIS A 104 6.24 -15.30 -11.32
CA HIS A 104 7.28 -15.69 -10.38
C HIS A 104 6.86 -15.33 -8.95
N SER A 105 6.95 -16.29 -8.03
CA SER A 105 6.68 -16.06 -6.62
C SER A 105 7.99 -15.65 -5.94
N TYR A 106 7.99 -14.46 -5.32
CA TYR A 106 9.11 -14.02 -4.51
C TYR A 106 9.09 -14.72 -3.14
N SER A 107 10.27 -14.84 -2.54
CA SER A 107 10.40 -15.41 -1.19
C SER A 107 10.09 -14.34 -0.13
N VAL A 108 9.32 -14.73 0.89
CA VAL A 108 9.04 -13.88 2.05
C VAL A 108 10.08 -14.19 3.14
N PRO A 109 10.77 -13.19 3.72
CA PRO A 109 11.69 -13.42 4.84
C PRO A 109 11.00 -14.09 6.02
N MET A 110 11.70 -15.01 6.69
CA MET A 110 11.14 -15.80 7.80
C MET A 110 10.64 -14.93 8.97
N SER A 111 11.25 -13.76 9.19
CA SER A 111 10.81 -12.79 10.20
C SER A 111 9.38 -12.29 9.98
N TYR A 112 8.94 -12.18 8.72
CA TYR A 112 7.60 -11.70 8.36
C TYR A 112 6.56 -12.81 8.24
N ARG A 113 6.97 -14.08 8.24
CA ARG A 113 6.08 -15.22 8.00
C ARG A 113 4.86 -15.22 8.90
N LYS A 114 5.06 -15.00 10.20
CA LYS A 114 3.96 -14.99 11.19
C LYS A 114 2.91 -13.92 10.87
N GLU A 115 3.35 -12.74 10.45
CA GLU A 115 2.44 -11.62 10.14
C GLU A 115 1.75 -11.82 8.79
N VAL A 116 2.46 -12.33 7.79
CA VAL A 116 1.86 -12.71 6.50
C VAL A 116 0.79 -13.79 6.69
N ASP A 117 1.09 -14.84 7.46
CA ASP A 117 0.15 -15.91 7.74
C ASP A 117 -1.09 -15.39 8.49
N ARG A 118 -0.91 -14.45 9.41
CA ARG A 118 -2.03 -13.78 10.12
C ARG A 118 -2.91 -12.99 9.16
N GLN A 119 -2.32 -12.14 8.31
CA GLN A 119 -3.06 -11.31 7.36
C GLN A 119 -3.82 -12.14 6.33
N VAL A 120 -3.19 -13.20 5.80
CA VAL A 120 -3.85 -14.13 4.88
C VAL A 120 -5.05 -14.76 5.55
N LYS A 121 -4.91 -15.25 6.79
CA LYS A 121 -6.02 -15.83 7.54
C LYS A 121 -7.16 -14.83 7.75
N ASP A 122 -6.84 -13.61 8.17
CA ASP A 122 -7.83 -12.56 8.41
C ASP A 122 -8.59 -12.15 7.14
N TYR A 123 -7.96 -12.25 5.96
CA TYR A 123 -8.60 -11.97 4.68
C TYR A 123 -9.59 -13.04 4.20
N TRP A 124 -9.40 -14.29 4.63
CA TRP A 124 -10.23 -15.43 4.22
C TRP A 124 -11.35 -15.78 5.22
N THR A 125 -11.46 -15.05 6.34
CA THR A 125 -12.44 -15.28 7.42
C THR A 125 -13.46 -14.15 7.46
#